data_AF-A0A7S2MYZ1-F1
#
_entry.id   AF-A0A7S2MYZ1-F1
#
_cell.length_a   1.000
_cell.length_b   1.000
_cell.length_c   1.000
_cell.angle_alpha   90.00
_cell.angle_beta   90.00
_cell.angle_gamma   90.00
#
_symmetry.space_group_name_H-M   'P 1'
#
loop_
_entity.id
_entity.type
_entity.pdbx_description
1 polymer ?
#
loop_
_entity_poly.entity_id
_entity_poly.type
_entity_poly.pdbx_seq_one_letter_code
_entity_poly.pdbx_strand_id
1 'polypeptide(L)'
;ARYTIGVLRNAELAPLVYPGWKVRVYLDKTVPKPVVSQLEALGAQLQFMDDKAMGGGIGGMFWRFLVAADPEVDRFIIRDSDSRLNPRERLAVEEWIVSGKRIHSLRDHPNHDRPLNGGMWGGVRNVVPDMAKLIRSWTKRDNYMADLDFLNQVIWPRHDIKLSQISHDAYTCHKYPNARPFPTRRPADYQHVGQVFFGDGRPRTADITGFMLGVKVPLQCRGSPEWHSG
;
A
#
# COMPACT_ATOMS: atom_id res chain seq x y z
N ALA A 1 10.83 3.64 16.51
CA ALA A 1 11.90 3.06 15.66
C ALA A 1 11.35 2.35 14.41
N ARG A 2 10.39 1.41 14.52
CA ARG A 2 9.86 0.63 13.36
C ARG A 2 9.48 1.50 12.16
N TYR A 3 8.51 2.41 12.32
CA TYR A 3 8.01 3.24 11.21
C TYR A 3 9.05 4.23 10.67
N THR A 4 9.82 4.88 11.56
CA THR A 4 10.86 5.83 11.17
C THR A 4 12.01 5.17 10.41
N ILE A 5 12.45 3.99 10.83
CA ILE A 5 13.49 3.23 10.12
C ILE A 5 12.91 2.64 8.83
N GLY A 6 11.67 2.15 8.88
CA GLY A 6 10.97 1.63 7.72
C GLY A 6 10.89 2.65 6.57
N VAL A 7 10.42 3.86 6.85
CA VAL A 7 10.27 4.92 5.84
C VAL A 7 11.62 5.36 5.27
N LEU A 8 12.67 5.46 6.10
CA LEU A 8 14.02 5.78 5.62
C LEU A 8 14.54 4.71 4.65
N ARG A 9 14.40 3.44 5.03
CA ARG A 9 14.81 2.32 4.18
C ARG A 9 13.99 2.24 2.88
N ASN A 10 12.69 2.60 2.94
CA ASN A 10 11.88 2.69 1.72
C ASN A 10 12.28 3.89 0.85
N ALA A 11 12.69 5.01 1.44
CA ALA A 11 13.22 6.16 0.71
C ALA A 11 14.55 5.85 0.02
N GLU A 12 15.42 5.04 0.65
CA GLU A 12 16.65 4.53 0.02
C GLU A 12 16.36 3.56 -1.14
N LEU A 13 15.33 2.72 -1.02
CA LEU A 13 14.98 1.70 -2.03
C LEU A 13 14.17 2.25 -3.18
N ALA A 14 13.37 3.30 -2.97
CA ALA A 14 12.45 3.81 -3.98
C ALA A 14 13.13 4.18 -5.31
N PRO A 15 14.32 4.81 -5.37
CA PRO A 15 15.00 5.06 -6.64
C PRO A 15 15.37 3.80 -7.42
N LEU A 16 15.57 2.67 -6.73
CA LEU A 16 15.91 1.38 -7.35
C LEU A 16 14.66 0.62 -7.79
N VAL A 17 13.63 0.56 -6.93
CA VAL A 17 12.41 -0.20 -7.19
C VAL A 17 11.46 0.60 -8.09
N TYR A 18 11.30 1.89 -7.85
CA TYR A 18 10.41 2.79 -8.58
C TYR A 18 11.15 3.99 -9.19
N PRO A 19 12.03 3.77 -10.20
CA PRO A 19 12.69 4.88 -10.90
C PRO A 19 11.65 5.87 -11.46
N GLY A 20 11.90 7.17 -11.26
CA GLY A 20 11.01 8.25 -11.69
C GLY A 20 9.86 8.57 -10.73
N TRP A 21 9.66 7.79 -9.67
CA TRP A 21 8.68 8.11 -8.62
C TRP A 21 9.31 8.95 -7.50
N LYS A 22 8.47 9.76 -6.85
CA LYS A 22 8.87 10.55 -5.68
C LYS A 22 8.26 9.95 -4.42
N VAL A 23 9.08 9.70 -3.41
CA VAL A 23 8.59 9.32 -2.08
C VAL A 23 7.99 10.55 -1.43
N ARG A 24 6.71 10.46 -1.04
CA ARG A 24 6.04 11.49 -0.24
C ARG A 24 5.74 10.92 1.15
N VAL A 25 6.11 11.67 2.19
CA VAL A 25 5.91 11.27 3.59
C VAL A 25 5.03 12.30 4.29
N TYR A 26 3.91 11.84 4.82
CA TYR A 26 3.05 12.62 5.69
C TYR A 26 3.49 12.41 7.14
N LEU A 27 3.83 13.48 7.85
CA LEU A 27 4.43 13.40 9.19
C LEU A 27 4.06 14.59 10.05
N ASP A 28 4.16 14.44 11.37
CA ASP A 28 3.94 15.51 12.33
C ASP A 28 5.21 15.80 13.15
N LYS A 29 5.07 16.69 14.13
CA LYS A 29 6.15 17.11 15.03
C LYS A 29 6.70 16.00 15.93
N THR A 30 6.06 14.82 16.00
CA THR A 30 6.54 13.68 16.81
C THR A 30 7.65 12.91 16.12
N VAL A 31 7.83 13.08 14.81
CA VAL A 31 8.92 12.45 14.07
C VAL A 31 10.26 13.12 14.45
N PRO A 32 11.29 12.34 14.85
CA PRO A 32 12.57 12.91 15.26
C PRO A 32 13.23 13.73 14.14
N LYS A 33 13.78 14.91 14.48
CA LYS A 33 14.48 15.79 13.53
C LYS A 33 15.55 15.08 12.69
N PRO A 34 16.39 14.17 13.24
CA PRO A 34 17.37 13.44 12.43
C PRO A 34 16.72 12.59 11.33
N VAL A 35 15.53 12.03 11.56
CA VAL A 35 14.79 11.25 10.56
C VAL A 35 14.27 12.18 9.46
N VAL A 36 13.73 13.34 9.83
CA VAL A 36 13.26 14.37 8.89
C VAL A 36 14.41 14.80 7.97
N SER A 37 15.57 15.17 8.54
CA SER A 37 16.74 15.59 7.77
C SER A 37 17.28 14.50 6.84
N GLN A 38 17.25 13.23 7.25
CA GLN A 38 17.63 12.13 6.38
C GLN A 38 16.64 11.93 5.22
N LEU A 39 15.33 12.04 5.48
CA LEU A 39 14.33 11.97 4.41
C LEU A 39 14.49 13.11 3.39
N GLU A 40 14.78 14.33 3.85
CA GLU A 40 15.09 15.48 2.99
C GLU A 40 16.35 15.22 2.16
N ALA A 41 17.42 14.69 2.77
CA ALA A 41 18.66 14.35 2.08
C ALA A 41 18.46 13.23 1.04
N LEU A 42 17.55 12.29 1.29
CA LEU A 42 17.12 11.27 0.32
C LEU A 42 16.15 11.82 -0.74
N GLY A 43 15.81 13.11 -0.68
CA GLY A 43 14.94 13.77 -1.63
C GLY A 43 13.46 13.39 -1.49
N ALA A 44 13.00 12.97 -0.31
CA ALA A 44 11.58 12.74 -0.07
C ALA A 44 10.81 14.08 -0.04
N GLN A 45 9.57 14.08 -0.54
CA GLN A 45 8.63 15.18 -0.38
C GLN A 45 7.95 15.07 1.00
N LEU A 46 8.20 16.02 1.89
CA LEU A 46 7.61 16.01 3.23
C LEU A 46 6.32 16.83 3.26
N GLN A 47 5.28 16.26 3.85
CA GLN A 47 4.01 16.92 4.12
C GLN A 47 3.80 16.97 5.63
N PHE A 48 4.04 18.15 6.20
CA PHE A 48 3.88 18.37 7.64
C PHE A 48 2.40 18.53 7.99
N MET A 49 1.94 17.68 8.90
CA MET A 49 0.56 17.62 9.35
C MET A 49 0.47 18.34 10.70
N ASP A 50 -0.25 19.46 10.73
CA ASP A 50 -0.54 20.25 11.95
C ASP A 50 -2.04 20.24 12.30
N ASP A 51 -2.83 19.46 11.57
CA ASP A 51 -4.28 19.45 11.74
C ASP A 51 -4.68 18.70 13.02
N LYS A 52 -4.97 19.45 14.09
CA LYS A 52 -5.53 18.91 15.34
C LYS A 52 -6.81 18.10 15.12
N ALA A 53 -7.55 18.33 14.03
CA ALA A 53 -8.77 17.57 13.69
C ALA A 53 -8.49 16.19 13.05
N MET A 54 -7.26 15.96 12.56
CA MET A 54 -6.79 14.68 12.04
C MET A 54 -5.54 14.16 12.78
N GLY A 55 -5.20 14.75 13.93
CA GLY A 55 -3.99 14.48 14.70
C GLY A 55 -4.20 13.47 15.82
N GLY A 56 -3.20 12.61 16.02
CA GLY A 56 -3.12 11.65 17.14
C GLY A 56 -3.48 10.21 16.77
N GLY A 57 -2.71 9.25 17.31
CA GLY A 57 -3.04 7.82 17.28
C GLY A 57 -3.20 7.19 15.89
N ILE A 58 -4.26 6.38 15.75
CA ILE A 58 -4.62 5.63 14.53
C ILE A 58 -5.06 6.60 13.40
N GLY A 59 -5.55 7.79 13.74
CA GLY A 59 -5.95 8.83 12.78
C GLY A 59 -4.84 9.26 11.80
N GLY A 60 -3.58 9.19 12.21
CA GLY A 60 -2.42 9.50 11.35
C GLY A 60 -2.28 8.57 10.14
N MET A 61 -2.84 7.35 10.21
CA MET A 61 -2.87 6.43 9.08
C MET A 61 -3.65 6.97 7.88
N PHE A 62 -4.62 7.85 8.09
CA PHE A 62 -5.41 8.42 7.01
C PHE A 62 -4.65 9.46 6.18
N TRP A 63 -3.58 10.06 6.72
CA TRP A 63 -2.84 11.10 6.01
C TRP A 63 -2.26 10.61 4.69
N ARG A 64 -1.82 9.35 4.64
CA ARG A 64 -1.30 8.75 3.40
C ARG A 64 -2.33 8.71 2.27
N PHE A 65 -3.63 8.74 2.58
CA PHE A 65 -4.70 8.78 1.58
C PHE A 65 -4.91 10.17 0.97
N LEU A 66 -4.44 11.25 1.61
CA LEU A 66 -4.67 12.63 1.16
C LEU A 66 -4.10 12.91 -0.24
N VAL A 67 -3.10 12.16 -0.68
CA VAL A 67 -2.57 12.23 -2.05
C VAL A 67 -3.64 12.01 -3.12
N ALA A 68 -4.71 11.26 -2.82
CA ALA A 68 -5.79 11.01 -3.77
C ALA A 68 -6.62 12.27 -4.12
N ALA A 69 -6.57 13.29 -3.26
CA ALA A 69 -7.17 14.60 -3.48
C ALA A 69 -6.16 15.67 -3.90
N ASP A 70 -4.88 15.33 -4.06
CA ASP A 70 -3.87 16.28 -4.55
C ASP A 70 -4.04 16.43 -6.08
N PRO A 71 -4.44 17.63 -6.55
CA PRO A 71 -4.67 17.83 -7.97
C PRO A 71 -3.37 17.73 -8.76
N GLU A 72 -2.18 17.93 -8.16
CA GLU A 72 -0.88 17.96 -8.85
C GLU A 72 -0.27 16.58 -9.08
N VAL A 73 -0.87 15.52 -8.54
CA VAL A 73 -0.33 14.16 -8.61
C VAL A 73 -1.03 13.36 -9.70
N ASP A 74 -0.28 12.99 -10.75
CA ASP A 74 -0.78 12.18 -11.86
C ASP A 74 -1.11 10.74 -11.45
N ARG A 75 -0.26 10.16 -10.61
CA ARG A 75 -0.38 8.78 -10.16
C ARG A 75 0.30 8.62 -8.81
N PHE A 76 -0.33 7.84 -7.95
CA PHE A 76 0.18 7.53 -6.62
C PHE A 76 0.01 6.06 -6.30
N ILE A 77 0.89 5.55 -5.45
CA ILE A 77 0.74 4.29 -4.74
C ILE A 77 0.95 4.57 -3.26
N ILE A 78 0.24 3.82 -2.42
CA ILE A 78 0.26 3.97 -0.98
C ILE A 78 0.93 2.74 -0.39
N ARG A 79 1.89 2.96 0.51
CA ARG A 79 2.63 1.91 1.21
C ARG A 79 2.72 2.23 2.69
N ASP A 80 2.55 1.21 3.51
CA ASP A 80 2.86 1.33 4.93
C ASP A 80 4.39 1.49 5.09
N SER A 81 4.80 2.39 5.97
CA SER A 81 6.22 2.76 6.13
C SER A 81 7.11 1.57 6.53
N ASP A 82 6.54 0.57 7.18
CA ASP A 82 7.20 -0.62 7.67
C ASP A 82 7.03 -1.84 6.74
N SER A 83 6.40 -1.65 5.57
CA SER A 83 6.33 -2.66 4.52
C SER A 83 7.38 -2.39 3.44
N ARG A 84 8.19 -3.41 3.12
CA ARG A 84 9.38 -3.23 2.26
C ARG A 84 9.02 -3.26 0.77
N LEU A 85 9.46 -2.23 0.04
CA LEU A 85 9.37 -2.18 -1.42
C LEU A 85 10.15 -3.33 -2.06
N ASN A 86 9.59 -3.95 -3.09
CA ASN A 86 10.25 -5.04 -3.79
C ASN A 86 9.95 -5.08 -5.31
N PRO A 87 10.74 -5.81 -6.12
CA PRO A 87 10.52 -5.89 -7.56
C PRO A 87 9.17 -6.53 -7.98
N ARG A 88 8.60 -7.41 -7.15
CA ARG A 88 7.30 -8.06 -7.43
C ARG A 88 6.16 -7.05 -7.44
N GLU A 89 6.11 -6.11 -6.49
CA GLU A 89 5.11 -5.03 -6.54
C GLU A 89 5.36 -4.07 -7.70
N ARG A 90 6.62 -3.82 -8.06
CA ARG A 90 6.99 -2.94 -9.17
C ARG A 90 6.43 -3.43 -10.50
N LEU A 91 6.50 -4.73 -10.76
CA LEU A 91 6.00 -5.32 -12.00
C LEU A 91 4.46 -5.34 -12.02
N ALA A 92 3.81 -5.63 -10.89
CA ALA A 92 2.36 -5.55 -10.79
C ALA A 92 1.82 -4.12 -10.95
N VAL A 93 2.55 -3.11 -10.45
CA VAL A 93 2.23 -1.69 -10.69
C VAL A 93 2.39 -1.34 -12.15
N GLU A 94 3.34 -1.94 -12.85
CA GLU A 94 3.57 -1.64 -14.26
C GLU A 94 2.51 -2.23 -15.18
N GLU A 95 2.05 -3.46 -14.91
CA GLU A 95 0.86 -4.00 -15.57
C GLU A 95 -0.37 -3.12 -15.33
N TRP A 96 -0.54 -2.57 -14.12
CA TRP A 96 -1.62 -1.62 -13.84
C TRP A 96 -1.48 -0.36 -14.69
N ILE A 97 -0.30 0.23 -14.79
CA ILE A 97 -0.06 1.44 -15.60
C ILE A 97 -0.41 1.17 -17.06
N VAL A 98 0.08 0.08 -17.63
CA VAL A 98 -0.20 -0.33 -19.01
C VAL A 98 -1.69 -0.57 -19.25
N SER A 99 -2.42 -1.08 -18.23
CA SER A 99 -3.86 -1.34 -18.36
C SER A 99 -4.73 -0.10 -18.52
N GLY A 100 -4.22 1.09 -18.18
CA GLY A 100 -4.99 2.35 -18.19
C GLY A 100 -6.12 2.43 -17.14
N LYS A 101 -6.22 1.46 -16.22
CA LYS A 101 -7.21 1.46 -15.14
C LYS A 101 -6.88 2.54 -14.11
N ARG A 102 -7.91 3.10 -13.48
CA ARG A 102 -7.74 4.26 -12.57
C ARG A 102 -7.33 3.88 -11.15
N ILE A 103 -7.64 2.66 -10.70
CA ILE A 103 -7.28 2.16 -9.36
C ILE A 103 -6.62 0.79 -9.42
N HIS A 104 -5.68 0.60 -8.51
CA HIS A 104 -4.95 -0.65 -8.32
C HIS A 104 -4.95 -1.09 -6.87
N SER A 105 -5.01 -2.40 -6.65
CA SER A 105 -4.91 -3.04 -5.34
C SER A 105 -4.05 -4.29 -5.41
N LEU A 106 -3.28 -4.55 -4.35
CA LEU A 106 -2.34 -5.67 -4.26
C LEU A 106 -2.71 -6.56 -3.06
N ARG A 107 -2.78 -7.88 -3.29
CA ARG A 107 -3.17 -8.89 -2.29
C ARG A 107 -2.27 -10.12 -2.37
N ASP A 108 -1.07 -9.99 -1.83
CA ASP A 108 -0.03 -11.02 -1.94
C ASP A 108 0.10 -11.92 -0.69
N HIS A 109 -0.87 -11.84 0.23
CA HIS A 109 -0.87 -12.57 1.49
C HIS A 109 -2.31 -13.04 1.83
N PRO A 110 -2.52 -14.21 2.45
CA PRO A 110 -3.87 -14.71 2.77
C PRO A 110 -4.72 -13.76 3.61
N ASN A 111 -4.07 -12.99 4.49
CA ASN A 111 -4.73 -12.01 5.35
C ASN A 111 -5.01 -10.66 4.64
N HIS A 112 -4.52 -10.44 3.40
CA HIS A 112 -4.81 -9.23 2.62
C HIS A 112 -6.15 -9.35 1.87
N ASP A 113 -7.15 -9.97 2.51
CA ASP A 113 -8.43 -10.31 1.90
C ASP A 113 -9.45 -9.16 2.01
N ARG A 114 -9.16 -8.05 1.33
CA ARG A 114 -10.05 -6.88 1.20
C ARG A 114 -9.94 -6.28 -0.21
N PRO A 115 -11.02 -5.74 -0.80
CA PRO A 115 -10.95 -5.08 -2.11
C PRO A 115 -9.83 -4.03 -2.19
N LEU A 116 -9.77 -3.13 -1.20
CA LEU A 116 -8.70 -2.14 -1.03
C LEU A 116 -8.04 -2.35 0.34
N ASN A 117 -6.71 -2.41 0.36
CA ASN A 117 -5.90 -2.54 1.56
C ASN A 117 -5.10 -1.25 1.81
N GLY A 118 -5.01 -0.79 3.07
CA GLY A 118 -4.50 0.53 3.45
C GLY A 118 -3.11 0.89 2.91
N GLY A 119 -2.16 -0.05 2.99
CA GLY A 119 -0.81 0.10 2.45
C GLY A 119 -0.58 -0.54 1.08
N MET A 120 -1.62 -0.99 0.37
CA MET A 120 -1.46 -1.84 -0.82
C MET A 120 -2.45 -1.45 -1.93
N TRP A 121 -2.65 -0.14 -2.11
CA TRP A 121 -3.47 0.39 -3.20
C TRP A 121 -2.85 1.64 -3.84
N GLY A 122 -3.37 2.04 -4.99
CA GLY A 122 -2.93 3.22 -5.72
C GLY A 122 -3.98 3.70 -6.68
N GLY A 123 -3.77 4.90 -7.21
CA GLY A 123 -4.70 5.53 -8.13
C GLY A 123 -4.06 6.62 -8.99
N VAL A 124 -4.87 7.19 -9.88
CA VAL A 124 -4.49 8.30 -10.75
C VAL A 124 -5.11 9.62 -10.30
N ARG A 125 -4.69 10.73 -10.91
CA ARG A 125 -5.25 12.07 -10.69
C ARG A 125 -6.78 12.03 -10.71
N ASN A 126 -7.40 12.76 -9.78
CA ASN A 126 -8.85 12.89 -9.67
C ASN A 126 -9.61 11.56 -9.49
N VAL A 127 -8.96 10.49 -9.00
CA VAL A 127 -9.67 9.23 -8.73
C VAL A 127 -10.60 9.33 -7.51
N VAL A 128 -10.20 10.09 -6.49
CA VAL A 128 -11.05 10.42 -5.33
C VAL A 128 -10.76 11.87 -4.92
N PRO A 129 -11.20 12.87 -5.71
CA PRO A 129 -10.86 14.27 -5.48
C PRO A 129 -11.43 14.82 -4.16
N ASP A 130 -12.47 14.18 -3.63
CA ASP A 130 -13.11 14.51 -2.36
C ASP A 130 -12.53 13.76 -1.14
N MET A 131 -11.38 13.06 -1.29
CA MET A 131 -10.80 12.21 -0.25
C MET A 131 -10.66 12.92 1.10
N ALA A 132 -10.10 14.14 1.13
CA ALA A 132 -9.92 14.88 2.38
C ALA A 132 -11.27 15.21 3.08
N LYS A 133 -12.33 15.47 2.32
CA LYS A 133 -13.68 15.67 2.87
C LYS A 133 -14.20 14.37 3.46
N LEU A 134 -14.09 13.25 2.73
CA LEU A 134 -14.54 11.94 3.18
C LEU A 134 -13.85 11.50 4.46
N ILE A 135 -12.53 11.68 4.56
CA ILE A 135 -11.75 11.35 5.77
C ILE A 135 -12.23 12.19 6.96
N ARG A 136 -12.44 13.50 6.79
CA ARG A 136 -12.96 14.37 7.85
C ARG A 136 -14.35 13.97 8.33
N SER A 137 -15.19 13.43 7.45
CA SER A 137 -16.52 12.93 7.81
C SER A 137 -16.52 11.53 8.44
N TRP A 138 -15.43 10.76 8.36
CA TRP A 138 -15.34 9.43 8.95
C TRP A 138 -15.15 9.50 10.46
N THR A 139 -16.17 9.20 11.26
CA THR A 139 -16.10 9.36 12.72
C THR A 139 -15.34 8.25 13.45
N LYS A 140 -15.12 7.10 12.81
CA LYS A 140 -14.50 5.90 13.40
C LYS A 140 -12.97 5.85 13.22
N ARG A 141 -12.29 7.00 13.08
CA ARG A 141 -10.86 7.07 12.73
C ARG A 141 -9.93 6.41 13.74
N ASP A 142 -10.32 6.35 15.00
CA ASP A 142 -9.49 5.80 16.08
C ASP A 142 -9.70 4.30 16.30
N ASN A 143 -10.58 3.66 15.53
CA ASN A 143 -10.81 2.22 15.65
C ASN A 143 -9.65 1.42 15.06
N TYR A 144 -9.39 0.25 15.63
CA TYR A 144 -8.55 -0.74 14.96
C TYR A 144 -9.11 -1.04 13.55
N MET A 145 -8.25 -1.07 12.53
CA MET A 145 -8.61 -1.24 11.12
C MET A 145 -9.51 -0.14 10.52
N ALA A 146 -9.59 1.04 11.16
CA ALA A 146 -10.44 2.14 10.68
C ALA A 146 -10.18 2.55 9.23
N ASP A 147 -8.93 2.51 8.79
CA ASP A 147 -8.50 2.86 7.44
C ASP A 147 -8.97 1.82 6.41
N LEU A 148 -8.89 0.53 6.75
CA LEU A 148 -9.42 -0.56 5.94
C LEU A 148 -10.94 -0.48 5.84
N ASP A 149 -11.62 -0.22 6.96
CA ASP A 149 -13.08 -0.06 6.98
C ASP A 149 -13.51 1.13 6.12
N PHE A 150 -12.84 2.27 6.26
CA PHE A 150 -13.10 3.46 5.45
C PHE A 150 -12.94 3.16 3.94
N LEU A 151 -11.81 2.57 3.53
CA LEU A 151 -11.59 2.25 2.13
C LEU A 151 -12.68 1.33 1.57
N ASN A 152 -13.12 0.34 2.34
CA ASN A 152 -14.05 -0.67 1.82
C ASN A 152 -15.53 -0.29 1.98
N GLN A 153 -15.88 0.62 2.89
CA GLN A 153 -17.25 1.10 3.10
C GLN A 153 -17.54 2.42 2.38
N VAL A 154 -16.52 3.25 2.11
CA VAL A 154 -16.69 4.57 1.51
C VAL A 154 -16.15 4.63 0.09
N ILE A 155 -14.93 4.12 -0.15
CA ILE A 155 -14.27 4.25 -1.45
C ILE A 155 -14.68 3.13 -2.41
N TRP A 156 -14.50 1.87 -2.00
CA TRP A 156 -14.78 0.71 -2.84
C TRP A 156 -16.21 0.64 -3.38
N PRO A 157 -17.28 1.01 -2.65
CA PRO A 157 -18.64 0.91 -3.17
C PRO A 157 -18.95 1.84 -4.34
N ARG A 158 -18.13 2.88 -4.56
CA ARG A 158 -18.33 3.85 -5.65
C ARG A 158 -18.24 3.16 -7.02
N HIS A 159 -19.21 3.44 -7.88
CA HIS A 159 -19.38 2.77 -9.15
C HIS A 159 -18.20 3.00 -10.12
N ASP A 160 -17.70 4.23 -10.19
CA ASP A 160 -16.56 4.63 -11.02
C ASP A 160 -15.26 3.91 -10.61
N ILE A 161 -15.10 3.63 -9.31
CA ILE A 161 -13.98 2.88 -8.76
C ILE A 161 -14.04 1.43 -9.21
N LYS A 162 -15.20 0.75 -9.02
CA LYS A 162 -15.36 -0.66 -9.40
C LYS A 162 -15.17 -0.90 -10.89
N LEU A 163 -15.68 -0.01 -11.75
CA LEU A 163 -15.56 -0.15 -13.21
C LEU A 163 -14.13 0.02 -13.73
N SER A 164 -13.30 0.81 -13.03
CA SER A 164 -11.94 1.13 -13.46
C SER A 164 -10.87 0.62 -12.50
N GLN A 165 -11.13 -0.51 -11.86
CA GLN A 165 -10.18 -1.18 -10.97
C GLN A 165 -9.52 -2.38 -11.66
N ILE A 166 -8.25 -2.59 -11.32
CA ILE A 166 -7.48 -3.83 -11.53
C ILE A 166 -6.79 -4.22 -10.23
N SER A 167 -6.49 -5.50 -10.04
CA SER A 167 -5.74 -5.94 -8.86
C SER A 167 -4.82 -7.10 -9.18
N HIS A 168 -3.77 -7.25 -8.39
CA HIS A 168 -2.93 -8.45 -8.41
C HIS A 168 -3.07 -9.19 -7.09
N ASP A 169 -3.34 -10.49 -7.16
CA ASP A 169 -3.83 -11.26 -6.04
C ASP A 169 -3.33 -12.71 -6.11
N ALA A 170 -2.65 -13.14 -5.05
CA ALA A 170 -2.06 -14.46 -4.95
C ALA A 170 -2.96 -15.48 -4.22
N TYR A 171 -4.07 -15.08 -3.60
CA TYR A 171 -4.86 -15.99 -2.74
C TYR A 171 -6.36 -15.87 -2.91
N THR A 172 -6.88 -14.65 -3.07
CA THR A 172 -8.31 -14.35 -3.06
C THR A 172 -8.80 -13.74 -4.36
N CYS A 173 -8.09 -14.01 -5.47
CA CYS A 173 -8.39 -13.45 -6.79
C CYS A 173 -9.82 -13.72 -7.29
N HIS A 174 -10.47 -14.77 -6.79
CA HIS A 174 -11.84 -15.13 -7.13
C HIS A 174 -12.92 -14.34 -6.37
N LYS A 175 -12.54 -13.65 -5.30
CA LYS A 175 -13.47 -12.89 -4.46
C LYS A 175 -13.74 -11.49 -4.99
N TYR A 176 -12.86 -10.95 -5.84
CA TYR A 176 -12.89 -9.57 -6.28
C TYR A 176 -12.83 -9.47 -7.81
N PRO A 177 -13.50 -8.48 -8.42
CA PRO A 177 -13.49 -8.32 -9.87
C PRO A 177 -12.09 -7.92 -10.37
N ASN A 178 -11.82 -8.23 -11.64
CA ASN A 178 -10.62 -7.79 -12.37
C ASN A 178 -9.30 -8.10 -11.63
N ALA A 179 -9.28 -9.18 -10.84
CA ALA A 179 -8.07 -9.68 -10.22
C ALA A 179 -7.25 -10.50 -11.22
N ARG A 180 -5.94 -10.28 -11.17
CA ARG A 180 -4.95 -11.02 -11.93
C ARG A 180 -3.99 -11.71 -10.96
N PRO A 181 -3.35 -12.80 -11.36
CA PRO A 181 -2.17 -13.27 -10.64
C PRO A 181 -1.07 -12.20 -10.64
N PHE A 182 -0.12 -12.31 -9.71
CA PHE A 182 1.11 -11.52 -9.80
C PHE A 182 1.92 -11.93 -11.05
N PRO A 183 2.68 -10.99 -11.65
CA PRO A 183 3.43 -11.25 -12.88
C PRO A 183 4.75 -11.99 -12.67
N THR A 184 5.08 -12.33 -11.43
CA THR A 184 6.30 -13.06 -11.08
C THR A 184 5.97 -14.24 -10.19
N ARG A 185 6.91 -15.19 -10.11
CA ARG A 185 6.90 -16.21 -9.07
C ARG A 185 7.30 -15.59 -7.74
N ARG A 186 6.65 -15.99 -6.64
CA ARG A 186 7.06 -15.62 -5.29
C ARG A 186 8.50 -16.10 -5.03
N PRO A 187 9.35 -15.27 -4.39
CA PRO A 187 10.69 -15.67 -3.96
C PRO A 187 10.67 -16.92 -3.07
N ALA A 188 11.77 -17.68 -3.09
CA ALA A 188 11.89 -18.95 -2.37
C ALA A 188 11.81 -18.81 -0.84
N ASP A 189 12.10 -17.62 -0.31
CA ASP A 189 12.00 -17.27 1.10
C ASP A 189 10.58 -16.80 1.51
N TYR A 190 9.61 -16.91 0.60
CA TYR A 190 8.20 -16.55 0.80
C TYR A 190 7.94 -15.07 1.11
N GLN A 191 8.92 -14.18 0.85
CA GLN A 191 8.65 -12.75 0.93
C GLN A 191 7.49 -12.34 0.02
N HIS A 192 6.75 -11.33 0.45
CA HIS A 192 5.50 -10.92 -0.20
C HIS A 192 5.34 -9.40 -0.24
N VAL A 193 4.50 -8.93 -1.17
CA VAL A 193 4.13 -7.52 -1.23
C VAL A 193 3.33 -7.12 0.01
N GLY A 194 3.77 -6.06 0.67
CA GLY A 194 3.20 -5.59 1.93
C GLY A 194 3.83 -6.20 3.18
N GLN A 195 4.85 -7.07 3.04
CA GLN A 195 5.50 -7.72 4.17
C GLN A 195 6.10 -6.71 5.14
N VAL A 196 5.78 -6.89 6.42
CA VAL A 196 6.26 -6.06 7.53
C VAL A 196 7.71 -6.37 7.88
N PHE A 197 8.47 -5.31 8.17
CA PHE A 197 9.83 -5.36 8.70
C PHE A 197 9.91 -4.63 10.04
N PHE A 198 10.70 -5.18 10.96
CA PHE A 198 11.00 -4.54 12.24
C PHE A 198 12.04 -3.42 12.07
N GLY A 199 12.20 -2.60 13.12
CA GLY A 199 13.15 -1.48 13.11
C GLY A 199 14.62 -1.91 12.98
N ASP A 200 14.95 -3.16 13.24
CA ASP A 200 16.28 -3.73 13.03
C ASP A 200 16.48 -4.30 11.61
N GLY A 201 15.49 -4.14 10.73
CA GLY A 201 15.54 -4.61 9.34
C GLY A 201 15.20 -6.08 9.16
N ARG A 202 14.85 -6.83 10.22
CA ARG A 202 14.40 -8.21 10.06
C ARG A 202 12.95 -8.27 9.56
N PRO A 203 12.60 -9.19 8.64
CA PRO A 203 11.21 -9.42 8.27
C PRO A 203 10.44 -9.98 9.46
N ARG A 204 9.15 -9.65 9.56
CA ARG A 204 8.23 -10.29 10.50
C ARG A 204 7.89 -11.69 10.00
N THR A 205 8.80 -12.63 10.24
CA THR A 205 8.71 -14.01 9.75
C THR A 205 7.44 -14.75 10.18
N ALA A 206 6.83 -14.36 11.31
CA ALA A 206 5.53 -14.87 11.75
C ALA A 206 4.42 -14.73 10.70
N ASP A 207 4.48 -13.70 9.84
CA ASP A 207 3.53 -13.52 8.75
C ASP A 207 3.66 -14.65 7.71
N ILE A 208 4.88 -15.13 7.49
CA ILE A 208 5.16 -16.24 6.57
C ILE A 208 4.87 -17.57 7.25
N THR A 209 5.49 -17.83 8.40
CA THR A 209 5.45 -19.14 9.06
C THR A 209 4.07 -19.47 9.61
N GLY A 210 3.31 -18.46 10.03
CA GLY A 210 1.98 -18.63 10.58
C GLY A 210 0.87 -18.71 9.54
N PHE A 211 1.04 -18.11 8.36
CA PHE A 211 -0.07 -17.92 7.42
C PHE A 211 0.21 -18.33 5.98
N MET A 212 1.46 -18.46 5.55
CA MET A 212 1.79 -18.77 4.15
C MET A 212 2.35 -20.17 3.97
N LEU A 213 3.20 -20.65 4.88
CA LEU A 213 3.78 -21.98 4.78
C LEU A 213 2.69 -23.05 4.83
N GLY A 214 2.69 -23.95 3.84
CA GLY A 214 1.69 -25.00 3.70
C GLY A 214 0.34 -24.55 3.12
N VAL A 215 0.12 -23.24 2.92
CA VAL A 215 -1.11 -22.74 2.30
C VAL A 215 -0.99 -22.84 0.78
N LYS A 216 -1.89 -23.62 0.18
CA LYS A 216 -1.95 -23.79 -1.27
C LYS A 216 -2.57 -22.55 -1.93
N VAL A 217 -1.82 -21.91 -2.83
CA VAL A 217 -2.37 -20.86 -3.69
C VAL A 217 -3.39 -21.45 -4.68
N PRO A 218 -4.62 -20.92 -4.83
CA PRO A 218 -5.57 -21.41 -5.83
C PRO A 218 -5.00 -21.34 -7.25
N LEU A 219 -5.25 -22.37 -8.08
CA LEU A 219 -4.68 -22.45 -9.43
C LEU A 219 -4.98 -21.19 -10.28
N GLN A 220 -6.20 -20.68 -10.20
CA GLN A 220 -6.62 -19.46 -10.92
C GLN A 220 -5.96 -18.16 -10.43
N CYS A 221 -5.30 -18.18 -9.26
CA CYS A 221 -4.56 -17.02 -8.73
C CYS A 221 -3.05 -17.10 -9.03
N ARG A 222 -2.61 -18.10 -9.80
CA ARG A 222 -1.19 -18.27 -10.17
C ARG A 222 -0.94 -17.69 -11.55
N GLY A 223 0.18 -17.00 -11.71
CA GLY A 223 0.63 -16.54 -13.04
C GLY A 223 1.04 -17.70 -13.93
N SER A 224 1.42 -18.82 -13.32
CA SER A 224 1.67 -20.08 -14.00
C SER A 224 1.32 -21.28 -13.10
N PRO A 225 0.82 -22.41 -13.63
CA PRO A 225 0.37 -23.54 -12.81
C PRO A 225 1.40 -24.09 -11.81
N GLU A 226 2.69 -23.97 -12.12
CA GLU A 226 3.82 -24.41 -11.30
C GLU A 226 4.19 -23.45 -10.16
N TRP A 227 3.61 -22.25 -10.08
CA TRP A 227 3.86 -21.30 -8.99
C TRP A 227 2.99 -21.65 -7.77
N HIS A 228 3.37 -22.71 -7.07
CA HIS A 228 2.59 -23.25 -5.95
C HIS A 228 2.44 -22.29 -4.76
N SER A 229 3.36 -21.35 -4.60
CA SER A 229 3.37 -20.31 -3.57
C SER A 229 2.86 -18.95 -4.06
N GLY A 230 2.36 -18.88 -5.30
CA GLY A 230 1.94 -17.64 -5.97
C GLY A 230 3.08 -16.90 -6.65
#